data_AF-A0A2X2T9N0-F1
#
_entry.id   AF-A0A2X2T9N0-F1
#
_cell.length_a   1.000
_cell.length_b   1.000
_cell.length_c   1.000
_cell.angle_alpha   90.00
_cell.angle_beta   90.00
_cell.angle_gamma   90.00
#
_symmetry.space_group_name_H-M   'P 1'
#
loop_
_entity.id
_entity.type
_entity.pdbx_description
1 polymer ?
#
loop_
_entity_poly.entity_id
_entity_poly.type
_entity_poly.pdbx_seq_one_letter_code
_entity_poly.pdbx_strand_id
1 'polypeptide(L)'
;MGKVTVAKLETLGLRTCADVQNADLAMLLKRFGKFGRVLWERSQGIDEREISNDRQRKSVGVERTLAEDIHEWHECEEIIERLYPELERRLAKERADLRIARQGIKLKFNDFQLTTQEHVWPKLNKEDLIATARKTWEERRGGRGVRLVGLHVTLLDPQLERQLLLGL
;
A
#
# COMPACT_ATOMS: atom_id res chain seq x y z
N MET A 1 -9.95 -13.06 -9.23
CA MET A 1 -8.78 -13.88 -8.84
C MET A 1 -7.57 -13.39 -9.63
N GLY A 2 -6.37 -13.26 -9.04
CA GLY A 2 -5.16 -12.82 -9.75
C GLY A 2 -4.36 -14.00 -10.33
N LYS A 3 -3.47 -13.74 -11.31
CA LYS A 3 -2.69 -14.77 -12.04
C LYS A 3 -1.93 -15.74 -11.11
N VAL A 4 -1.31 -15.24 -10.04
CA VAL A 4 -0.55 -16.06 -9.07
C VAL A 4 -1.47 -17.01 -8.29
N THR A 5 -2.65 -16.54 -7.89
CA THR A 5 -3.64 -17.36 -7.19
C THR A 5 -4.17 -18.46 -8.10
N VAL A 6 -4.45 -18.13 -9.37
CA VAL A 6 -4.91 -19.11 -10.37
C VAL A 6 -3.87 -20.21 -10.55
N ALA A 7 -2.60 -19.88 -10.76
CA ALA A 7 -1.54 -20.88 -10.89
C ALA A 7 -1.45 -21.82 -9.67
N LYS A 8 -1.59 -21.29 -8.44
CA LYS A 8 -1.61 -22.13 -7.23
C LYS A 8 -2.80 -23.07 -7.17
N LEU A 9 -3.98 -22.62 -7.60
CA LEU A 9 -5.18 -23.45 -7.67
C LEU A 9 -5.04 -24.55 -8.73
N GLU A 10 -4.48 -24.21 -9.89
CA GLU A 10 -4.20 -25.17 -10.96
C GLU A 10 -3.24 -26.27 -10.52
N THR A 11 -2.20 -25.97 -9.72
CA THR A 11 -1.31 -27.00 -9.15
C THR A 11 -2.02 -27.97 -8.19
N LEU A 12 -3.20 -27.60 -7.68
CA LEU A 12 -4.05 -28.43 -6.84
C LEU A 12 -5.19 -29.10 -7.64
N GLY A 13 -5.21 -28.94 -8.97
CA GLY A 13 -6.27 -29.44 -9.84
C GLY A 13 -7.57 -28.63 -9.80
N LEU A 14 -7.56 -27.44 -9.19
CA LEU A 14 -8.74 -26.59 -9.04
C LEU A 14 -8.78 -25.53 -10.14
N ARG A 15 -9.61 -25.74 -11.18
CA ARG A 15 -9.72 -24.83 -12.34
C ARG A 15 -11.07 -24.13 -12.41
N THR A 16 -12.11 -24.76 -11.89
CA THR A 16 -13.50 -24.30 -11.94
C THR A 16 -14.07 -24.12 -10.54
N CYS A 17 -15.19 -23.39 -10.43
CA CYS A 17 -15.92 -23.29 -9.17
C CYS A 17 -16.38 -24.68 -8.69
N ALA A 18 -16.75 -25.58 -9.61
CA ALA A 18 -17.16 -26.94 -9.27
C ALA A 18 -16.02 -27.73 -8.60
N ASP A 19 -14.78 -27.58 -9.08
CA ASP A 19 -13.62 -28.22 -8.46
C ASP A 19 -13.42 -27.73 -7.02
N VAL A 20 -13.59 -26.43 -6.79
CA VAL A 20 -13.46 -25.82 -5.46
C VAL A 20 -14.61 -26.23 -4.54
N GLN A 21 -15.85 -26.33 -5.05
CA GLN A 21 -17.01 -26.81 -4.28
C GLN A 21 -16.79 -28.24 -3.78
N ASN A 22 -16.17 -29.09 -4.61
CA ASN A 22 -15.86 -30.48 -4.30
C ASN A 22 -14.58 -30.66 -3.47
N ALA A 23 -13.83 -29.58 -3.24
CA ALA A 23 -12.61 -29.63 -2.44
C ALA A 23 -12.94 -29.53 -0.94
N ASP A 24 -12.11 -30.18 -0.12
CA ASP A 24 -12.19 -30.06 1.33
C ASP A 24 -11.87 -28.64 1.80
N LEU A 25 -12.79 -28.01 2.53
CA LEU A 25 -12.63 -26.68 3.10
C LEU A 25 -11.42 -26.62 4.06
N ALA A 26 -11.13 -27.68 4.81
CA ALA A 26 -9.97 -27.70 5.72
C ALA A 26 -8.65 -27.61 4.93
N MET A 27 -8.56 -28.29 3.78
CA MET A 27 -7.43 -28.16 2.85
C MET A 27 -7.30 -26.74 2.31
N LEU A 28 -8.41 -26.12 1.87
CA LEU A 28 -8.40 -24.75 1.35
C LEU A 28 -7.98 -23.73 2.43
N LEU A 29 -8.46 -23.88 3.66
CA LEU A 29 -8.05 -23.07 4.81
C LEU A 29 -6.56 -23.25 5.12
N LYS A 30 -6.05 -24.49 5.09
CA LYS A 30 -4.63 -24.76 5.34
C LYS A 30 -3.72 -24.15 4.26
N ARG A 31 -4.14 -24.17 3.00
CA ARG A 31 -3.35 -23.68 1.86
C ARG A 31 -3.45 -22.16 1.65
N PHE A 32 -4.62 -21.58 1.89
CA PHE A 32 -4.95 -20.19 1.52
C PHE A 32 -5.42 -19.33 2.71
N GLY A 33 -5.54 -19.87 3.92
CA GLY A 33 -5.98 -19.15 5.11
C GLY A 33 -7.40 -18.61 4.96
N LYS A 34 -7.64 -17.37 5.42
CA LYS A 34 -8.92 -16.67 5.27
C LYS A 34 -9.38 -16.60 3.82
N PHE A 35 -8.45 -16.50 2.87
CA PHE A 35 -8.79 -16.48 1.45
C PHE A 35 -9.35 -17.81 0.95
N GLY A 36 -8.95 -18.94 1.54
CA GLY A 36 -9.51 -20.26 1.22
C GLY A 36 -10.98 -20.37 1.57
N ARG A 37 -11.39 -19.80 2.71
CA ARG A 37 -12.81 -19.67 3.09
C ARG A 37 -13.59 -18.84 2.08
N VAL A 38 -13.07 -17.65 1.76
CA VAL A 38 -13.68 -16.78 0.75
C VAL A 38 -13.81 -17.51 -0.58
N LEU A 39 -12.77 -18.21 -1.05
CA LEU A 39 -12.78 -18.97 -2.29
C LEU A 39 -13.90 -20.03 -2.31
N TRP A 40 -14.07 -20.77 -1.21
CA TRP A 40 -15.09 -21.82 -1.07
C TRP A 40 -16.51 -21.25 -1.02
N GLU A 41 -16.74 -20.19 -0.25
CA GLU A 41 -18.03 -19.48 -0.16
C GLU A 41 -18.43 -18.89 -1.53
N ARG A 42 -17.49 -18.22 -2.20
CA ARG A 42 -17.69 -17.61 -3.53
C ARG A 42 -18.05 -18.65 -4.57
N SER A 43 -17.42 -19.82 -4.51
CA SER A 43 -17.69 -20.91 -5.45
C SER A 43 -19.10 -21.44 -5.30
N GLN A 44 -19.72 -21.30 -4.12
CA GLN A 44 -21.13 -21.63 -3.85
C GLN A 44 -22.09 -20.45 -4.04
N GLY A 45 -21.61 -19.30 -4.54
CA GLY A 45 -22.43 -18.11 -4.72
C GLY A 45 -22.71 -17.33 -3.43
N ILE A 46 -22.00 -17.62 -2.33
CA ILE A 46 -22.18 -16.92 -1.06
C ILE A 46 -21.37 -15.61 -1.07
N ASP A 47 -22.07 -14.48 -0.92
CA ASP A 47 -21.52 -13.14 -0.70
C ASP A 47 -22.27 -12.40 0.39
N GLU A 48 -21.77 -12.43 1.62
CA GLU A 48 -22.39 -11.67 2.72
C GLU A 48 -21.87 -10.23 2.83
N ARG A 49 -21.07 -9.76 1.87
CA ARG A 49 -20.56 -8.39 1.93
C ARG A 49 -21.70 -7.42 1.66
N GLU A 50 -21.94 -6.55 2.63
CA GLU A 50 -22.85 -5.43 2.45
C GLU A 50 -22.32 -4.45 1.40
N ILE A 51 -23.25 -3.83 0.67
CA ILE A 51 -22.93 -2.71 -0.21
C ILE A 51 -22.57 -1.52 0.68
N SER A 52 -21.29 -1.13 0.67
CA SER A 52 -20.82 0.05 1.39
C SER A 52 -20.73 1.24 0.44
N ASN A 53 -21.60 2.23 0.66
CA ASN A 53 -21.57 3.51 -0.07
C ASN A 53 -20.53 4.49 0.52
N ASP A 54 -20.13 4.31 1.78
CA ASP A 54 -19.23 5.20 2.53
C ASP A 54 -17.78 4.70 2.58
N ARG A 55 -17.16 4.49 1.41
CA ARG A 55 -15.75 4.13 1.38
C ARG A 55 -14.88 5.37 1.67
N GLN A 56 -14.54 5.57 2.93
CA GLN A 56 -13.57 6.58 3.32
C GLN A 56 -12.16 6.21 2.83
N ARG A 57 -11.46 7.19 2.26
CA ARG A 57 -10.07 7.03 1.86
C ARG A 57 -9.21 6.82 3.12
N LYS A 58 -8.28 5.86 3.06
CA LYS A 58 -7.38 5.52 4.19
C LYS A 58 -5.95 6.04 4.02
N SER A 59 -5.55 6.34 2.79
CA SER A 59 -4.22 6.82 2.46
C SER A 59 -4.23 7.72 1.23
N VAL A 60 -3.25 8.60 1.14
CA VAL A 60 -3.00 9.47 -0.03
C VAL A 60 -1.55 9.26 -0.44
N GLY A 61 -1.29 9.15 -1.74
CA GLY A 61 0.06 8.99 -2.25
C GLY A 61 0.25 9.62 -3.62
N VAL A 62 1.52 9.91 -3.91
CA VAL A 62 2.03 10.34 -5.21
C VAL A 62 3.29 9.54 -5.50
N GLU A 63 3.40 9.03 -6.71
CA GLU A 63 4.59 8.28 -7.12
C GLU A 63 4.83 8.50 -8.61
N ARG A 64 6.09 8.45 -8.99
CA ARG A 64 6.52 8.60 -10.38
C ARG A 64 7.50 7.51 -10.73
N THR A 65 7.15 6.74 -11.77
CA THR A 65 8.13 5.90 -12.47
C THR A 65 8.95 6.79 -13.41
N LEU A 66 10.26 6.66 -13.35
CA LEU A 66 11.22 7.46 -14.10
C LEU A 66 11.47 6.83 -15.47
N ALA A 67 11.84 7.67 -16.45
CA ALA A 67 12.21 7.20 -17.78
C ALA A 67 13.55 6.47 -17.77
N GLU A 68 14.49 6.96 -16.95
CA GLU A 68 15.81 6.38 -16.70
C GLU A 68 15.95 6.16 -15.20
N ASP A 69 16.72 5.13 -14.82
CA ASP A 69 16.97 4.81 -13.42
C ASP A 69 17.99 5.81 -12.86
N ILE A 70 17.75 6.35 -11.66
CA ILE A 70 18.66 7.28 -10.99
C ILE A 70 19.65 6.53 -10.10
N HIS A 71 20.83 7.12 -9.94
CA HIS A 71 21.95 6.49 -9.23
C HIS A 71 22.55 7.38 -8.15
N GLU A 72 22.26 8.68 -8.16
CA GLU A 72 22.74 9.66 -7.20
C GLU A 72 21.62 10.17 -6.29
N TRP A 73 21.97 10.44 -5.03
CA TRP A 73 21.00 10.88 -4.03
C TRP A 73 20.32 12.20 -4.43
N HIS A 74 21.08 13.15 -4.99
CA HIS A 74 20.56 14.46 -5.36
C HIS A 74 19.39 14.36 -6.37
N GLU A 75 19.45 13.40 -7.29
CA GLU A 75 18.36 13.14 -8.25
C GLU A 75 17.09 12.67 -7.53
N CYS A 76 17.22 11.82 -6.51
CA CYS A 76 16.11 11.36 -5.70
C CYS A 76 15.48 12.52 -4.93
N GLU A 77 16.31 13.37 -4.32
CA GLU A 77 15.87 14.54 -3.57
C GLU A 77 15.11 15.54 -4.46
N GLU A 78 15.61 15.82 -5.67
CA GLU A 78 14.89 16.65 -6.65
C GLU A 78 13.51 16.09 -7.01
N ILE A 79 13.38 14.78 -7.14
CA ILE A 79 12.09 14.14 -7.43
C ILE A 79 11.14 14.29 -6.24
N ILE A 80 11.65 14.14 -5.01
CA ILE A 80 10.85 14.34 -3.79
C ILE A 80 10.34 15.78 -3.72
N GLU A 81 11.21 16.76 -3.99
CA GLU A 81 10.83 18.19 -4.05
C GLU A 81 9.73 18.47 -5.09
N ARG A 82 9.74 17.76 -6.22
CA ARG A 82 8.69 17.86 -7.24
C ARG A 82 7.39 17.15 -6.85
N LEU A 83 7.48 16.03 -6.12
CA LEU A 83 6.31 15.23 -5.71
C LEU A 83 5.59 15.83 -4.51
N TYR A 84 6.32 16.46 -3.58
CA TYR A 84 5.77 16.95 -2.32
C TYR A 84 4.58 17.93 -2.50
N PRO A 85 4.65 18.97 -3.36
CA PRO A 85 3.53 19.89 -3.56
C PRO A 85 2.27 19.18 -4.08
N GLU A 86 2.44 18.13 -4.88
CA GLU A 86 1.31 17.34 -5.34
C GLU A 86 0.71 16.49 -4.22
N LEU A 87 1.54 15.89 -3.37
CA LEU A 87 1.07 15.16 -2.18
C LEU A 87 0.29 16.09 -1.25
N GLU A 88 0.86 17.24 -0.94
CA GLU A 88 0.24 18.26 -0.09
C GLU A 88 -1.10 18.72 -0.66
N ARG A 89 -1.16 19.06 -1.96
CA ARG A 89 -2.39 19.44 -2.64
C ARG A 89 -3.44 18.32 -2.60
N ARG A 90 -3.05 17.05 -2.79
CA ARG A 90 -3.97 15.91 -2.73
C ARG A 90 -4.45 15.65 -1.30
N LEU A 91 -3.58 15.81 -0.31
CA LEU A 91 -3.93 15.68 1.11
C LEU A 91 -4.86 16.79 1.56
N ALA A 92 -4.62 18.04 1.17
CA ALA A 92 -5.45 19.19 1.52
C ALA A 92 -6.91 19.03 1.08
N LYS A 93 -7.18 18.29 0.00
CA LYS A 93 -8.54 17.96 -0.46
C LYS A 93 -9.28 17.00 0.47
N GLU A 94 -8.54 16.19 1.23
CA GLU A 94 -9.10 15.20 2.18
C GLU A 94 -9.04 15.70 3.64
N ARG A 95 -8.02 16.51 3.96
CA ARG A 95 -7.70 17.06 5.29
C ARG A 95 -7.00 18.41 5.12
N ALA A 96 -7.76 19.50 5.27
CA ALA A 96 -7.26 20.87 5.08
C ALA A 96 -6.15 21.28 6.06
N ASP A 97 -6.10 20.65 7.24
CA ASP A 97 -5.08 20.88 8.27
C ASP A 97 -3.81 20.02 8.08
N LEU A 98 -3.79 19.16 7.06
CA LEU A 98 -2.72 18.24 6.70
C LEU A 98 -2.36 17.22 7.79
N ARG A 99 -3.27 16.96 8.73
CA ARG A 99 -3.06 15.96 9.77
C ARG A 99 -3.14 14.55 9.21
N ILE A 100 -2.24 13.72 9.71
CA ILE A 100 -2.02 12.36 9.24
C ILE A 100 -1.71 11.45 10.43
N ALA A 101 -1.88 10.15 10.24
CA ALA A 101 -1.45 9.15 11.20
C ALA A 101 0.03 8.77 10.99
N ARG A 102 0.44 8.69 9.71
CA ARG A 102 1.76 8.20 9.28
C ARG A 102 2.15 8.89 7.98
N GLN A 103 3.45 9.06 7.76
CA GLN A 103 4.00 9.40 6.45
C GLN A 103 5.17 8.49 6.11
N GLY A 104 5.51 8.43 4.84
CA GLY A 104 6.63 7.64 4.38
C GLY A 104 6.92 7.79 2.91
N ILE A 105 7.91 7.01 2.50
CA ILE A 105 8.42 6.95 1.14
C ILE A 105 8.35 5.54 0.59
N LYS A 106 8.37 5.48 -0.73
CA LYS A 106 8.43 4.25 -1.51
C LYS A 106 9.51 4.39 -2.58
N LEU A 107 10.42 3.43 -2.63
CA LEU A 107 11.40 3.32 -3.71
C LEU A 107 11.20 1.98 -4.43
N LYS A 108 11.22 2.01 -5.77
CA LYS A 108 11.33 0.79 -6.58
C LYS A 108 12.68 0.77 -7.27
N PHE A 109 13.35 -0.35 -7.17
CA PHE A 109 14.65 -0.56 -7.79
C PHE A 109 14.50 -1.10 -9.22
N ASN A 110 15.60 -1.07 -9.97
CA ASN A 110 15.67 -1.55 -11.35
C ASN A 110 15.38 -3.06 -11.51
N ASP A 111 15.62 -3.85 -10.46
CA ASP A 111 15.24 -5.26 -10.32
C ASP A 111 13.75 -5.49 -9.95
N PHE A 112 12.94 -4.41 -9.97
CA PHE A 112 11.52 -4.37 -9.63
C PHE A 112 11.18 -4.67 -8.16
N GLN A 113 12.18 -4.87 -7.29
CA GLN A 113 11.94 -4.93 -5.86
C GLN A 113 11.49 -3.55 -5.35
N LEU A 114 10.51 -3.57 -4.46
CA LEU A 114 9.92 -2.38 -3.87
C LEU A 114 10.27 -2.35 -2.38
N THR A 115 10.69 -1.19 -1.90
CA THR A 115 10.77 -0.91 -0.47
C THR A 115 9.86 0.25 -0.10
N THR A 116 9.20 0.10 1.04
CA THR A 116 8.45 1.17 1.69
C THR A 116 9.03 1.38 3.07
N GLN A 117 9.18 2.65 3.47
CA GLN A 117 9.54 3.03 4.82
C GLN A 117 8.61 4.14 5.29
N GLU A 118 7.95 3.91 6.41
CA GLU A 118 6.98 4.83 7.00
C GLU A 118 6.98 4.73 8.51
N HIS A 119 6.57 5.80 9.17
CA HIS A 119 6.48 5.90 10.63
C HIS A 119 5.32 6.80 11.03
N VAL A 120 4.97 6.76 12.32
CA VAL A 120 3.97 7.65 12.89
C VAL A 120 4.48 9.08 12.81
N TRP A 121 3.65 9.96 12.27
CA TRP A 121 3.97 11.38 12.16
C TRP A 121 2.66 12.17 12.14
N PRO A 122 2.54 13.29 12.88
CA PRO A 122 1.24 13.91 13.15
C PRO A 122 0.71 14.81 12.02
N LYS A 123 1.59 15.38 11.21
CA LYS A 123 1.26 16.34 10.16
C LYS A 123 2.28 16.25 9.03
N LEU A 124 1.82 16.29 7.78
CA LEU A 124 2.71 16.17 6.62
C LEU A 124 3.92 17.11 6.75
N ASN A 125 5.12 16.54 6.65
CA ASN A 125 6.38 17.27 6.79
C ASN A 125 7.38 16.82 5.72
N LYS A 126 7.90 17.79 4.96
CA LYS A 126 8.79 17.54 3.83
C LYS A 126 10.18 17.09 4.29
N GLU A 127 10.73 17.76 5.30
CA GLU A 127 12.09 17.52 5.79
C GLU A 127 12.25 16.10 6.32
N ASP A 128 11.25 15.59 7.05
CA ASP A 128 11.20 14.21 7.54
C ASP A 128 11.06 13.19 6.40
N LEU A 129 10.28 13.49 5.35
CA LEU A 129 10.20 12.62 4.17
C LEU A 129 11.54 12.52 3.44
N ILE A 130 12.27 13.64 3.31
CA ILE A 130 13.61 13.67 2.71
C ILE A 130 14.59 12.86 3.59
N ALA A 131 14.59 13.07 4.90
CA ALA A 131 15.44 12.32 5.82
C ALA A 131 15.15 10.81 5.78
N THR A 132 13.87 10.42 5.71
CA THR A 132 13.43 9.03 5.61
C THR A 132 13.84 8.41 4.28
N ALA A 133 13.71 9.15 3.18
CA ALA A 133 14.18 8.72 1.87
C ALA A 133 15.69 8.53 1.84
N ARG A 134 16.47 9.44 2.45
CA ARG A 134 17.92 9.33 2.53
C ARG A 134 18.35 8.08 3.27
N LYS A 135 17.76 7.83 4.44
CA LYS A 135 18.00 6.61 5.20
C LYS A 135 17.66 5.36 4.37
N THR A 136 16.50 5.35 3.71
CA THR A 136 16.08 4.22 2.85
C THR A 136 17.05 4.00 1.69
N TRP A 137 17.52 5.08 1.08
CA TRP A 137 18.47 5.08 -0.02
C TRP A 137 19.80 4.46 0.41
N GLU A 138 20.34 4.87 1.55
CA GLU A 138 21.61 4.38 2.07
C GLU A 138 21.51 2.91 2.53
N GLU A 139 20.43 2.54 3.23
CA GLU A 139 20.32 1.20 3.86
C GLU A 139 19.81 0.11 2.91
N ARG A 140 18.92 0.45 1.98
CA ARG A 140 18.15 -0.56 1.22
C ARG A 140 18.46 -0.61 -0.27
N ARG A 141 19.07 0.43 -0.84
CA ARG A 141 19.35 0.48 -2.28
C ARG A 141 20.35 -0.59 -2.69
N GLY A 142 21.40 -0.82 -1.90
CA GLY A 142 22.42 -1.83 -2.18
C GLY A 142 23.06 -1.66 -3.56
N GLY A 143 23.33 -0.42 -3.97
CA GLY A 143 23.94 -0.10 -5.27
C GLY A 143 23.00 -0.13 -6.49
N ARG A 144 21.76 -0.62 -6.35
CA ARG A 144 20.79 -0.67 -7.45
C ARG A 144 20.37 0.72 -7.94
N GLY A 145 20.00 0.82 -9.21
CA GLY A 145 19.33 2.01 -9.74
C GLY A 145 17.90 2.12 -9.19
N VAL A 146 17.45 3.34 -8.92
CA VAL A 146 16.07 3.60 -8.47
C VAL A 146 15.24 4.06 -9.67
N ARG A 147 14.12 3.39 -9.92
CA ARG A 147 13.25 3.64 -11.08
C ARG A 147 11.90 4.25 -10.73
N LEU A 148 11.55 4.27 -9.46
CA LEU A 148 10.34 4.92 -8.96
C LEU A 148 10.62 5.51 -7.60
N VAL A 149 10.16 6.75 -7.42
CA VAL A 149 10.11 7.43 -6.14
C VAL A 149 8.66 7.76 -5.84
N GLY A 150 8.23 7.52 -4.61
CA GLY A 150 6.89 7.82 -4.14
C GLY A 150 6.88 8.33 -2.72
N LEU A 151 5.90 9.18 -2.43
CA LEU A 151 5.59 9.72 -1.12
C LEU A 151 4.16 9.31 -0.78
N HIS A 152 3.92 8.90 0.47
CA HIS A 152 2.59 8.49 0.89
C HIS A 152 2.33 8.86 2.35
N VAL A 153 1.04 9.00 2.66
CA VAL A 153 0.54 9.21 4.01
C VAL A 153 -0.61 8.28 4.31
N THR A 154 -0.73 7.89 5.57
CA THR A 154 -1.91 7.22 6.12
C THR A 154 -2.76 8.26 6.84
N LEU A 155 -4.06 8.28 6.55
CA LEU A 155 -5.02 9.19 7.16
C LEU A 155 -5.40 8.69 8.56
N LEU A 156 -5.78 9.61 9.44
CA LEU A 156 -6.33 9.28 10.75
C LEU A 156 -7.68 8.57 10.58
N ASP A 157 -7.92 7.56 11.40
CA ASP A 157 -9.25 6.94 11.48
C ASP A 157 -10.18 7.93 12.22
N PRO A 158 -11.29 8.38 11.59
CA PRO A 158 -12.20 9.33 12.22
C PRO A 158 -12.82 8.81 13.53
N GLN A 159 -12.86 7.48 13.75
CA GLN A 159 -13.28 6.94 15.04
C GLN A 159 -12.23 7.16 16.14
N LEU A 160 -10.94 7.07 15.81
CA LEU A 160 -9.85 7.37 16.75
C LEU A 160 -9.79 8.86 17.10
N GLU A 161 -10.02 9.76 16.13
CA GLU A 161 -10.00 11.22 16.38
C GLU A 161 -11.06 11.65 17.41
N ARG A 162 -12.28 11.09 17.33
CA ARG A 162 -13.35 11.41 18.29
C ARG A 162 -13.03 10.95 19.71
N GLN A 163 -12.30 9.85 19.87
CA GLN A 163 -11.95 9.32 21.18
C GLN A 163 -10.89 10.18 21.88
N LEU A 164 -9.99 10.84 21.13
CA LEU A 164 -8.98 11.74 21.69
C LEU A 164 -9.57 13.08 22.17
N LEU A 165 -10.70 13.52 21.60
CA LEU A 165 -11.36 14.76 21.97
C LEU A 165 -12.23 14.65 23.24
N LEU A 166 -12.59 13.44 23.66
CA LEU A 166 -13.44 13.19 24.84
C LEU A 166 -12.64 12.96 26.13
N GLY A 167 -11.31 13.04 26.06
CA GLY A 167 -10.39 12.85 27.20
C GLY A 167 -9.83 14.15 27.80
N LEU A 168 -10.38 15.30 27.41
CA LEU A 168 -10.10 16.63 27.98
C LEU A 168 -11.35 17.16 28.68
#